data_AF-A0A9P8FIN6-F1
#
_entry.id   AF-A0A9P8FIN6-F1
#
_cell.length_a   1.000
_cell.length_b   1.000
_cell.length_c   1.000
_cell.angle_alpha   90.00
_cell.angle_beta   90.00
_cell.angle_gamma   90.00
#
_symmetry.space_group_name_H-M   'P 1'
#
loop_
_entity.id
_entity.type
_entity.pdbx_description
1 polymer ?
#
loop_
_entity_poly.entity_id
_entity_poly.type
_entity_poly.pdbx_seq_one_letter_code
_entity_poly.pdbx_strand_id
1 'polypeptide(L)'
;MSGTSTYNPAAKHFLNDPNHLVLTALRSITLANPSVALDAENKIIFRRGDAGLYKASQVSVVSGGGAGHEPSFAAFVGPGILSGAISGTIFASPSAEQIRRCLLSRVDTAKGVLVIVMNYTGDVLNFGMGVEKARATGVDIEMLVVGDDAGVPRSKGGKVGRRGIAGTVLVQKIAGALAATGAPLKDVHHVAKLAADNIVSIGSSLSHVHVPGRKVTEAGEDELTFEEVEIGMGIH
;
A
#
# COMPACT_ATOMS: atom_id res chain seq x y z
N MET A 1 35.51 19.60 6.68
CA MET A 1 34.49 19.69 7.74
C MET A 1 33.61 18.46 7.64
N SER A 2 34.01 17.39 8.32
CA SER A 2 33.26 16.14 8.39
C SER A 2 32.12 16.30 9.39
N GLY A 3 30.89 16.44 8.89
CA GLY A 3 29.70 16.40 9.73
C GLY A 3 29.55 15.00 10.30
N THR A 4 29.90 14.83 11.57
CA THR A 4 29.59 13.63 12.35
C THR A 4 28.07 13.57 12.51
N SER A 5 27.44 12.64 11.77
CA SER A 5 26.05 12.24 12.02
C SER A 5 26.00 11.60 13.40
N THR A 6 25.55 12.36 14.39
CA THR A 6 25.29 11.83 15.73
C THR A 6 24.04 10.96 15.65
N TYR A 7 24.24 9.65 15.43
CA TYR A 7 23.21 8.64 15.64
C TYR A 7 22.71 8.78 17.08
N ASN A 8 21.46 9.22 17.24
CA ASN A 8 20.80 9.30 18.53
C ASN A 8 20.36 7.88 18.92
N PRO A 9 20.92 7.27 19.98
CA PRO A 9 20.62 5.90 20.39
C PRO A 9 19.23 5.72 21.01
N ALA A 10 18.36 6.73 20.97
CA ALA A 10 17.10 6.73 21.71
C ALA A 10 16.10 5.65 21.28
N ALA A 11 16.18 5.05 20.08
CA ALA A 11 15.13 4.14 19.60
C ALA A 11 15.65 2.77 19.12
N LYS A 12 14.98 1.69 19.55
CA LYS A 12 15.32 0.28 19.24
C LYS A 12 14.90 -0.11 17.83
N HIS A 13 15.70 0.24 16.82
CA HIS A 13 15.48 -0.17 15.42
C HIS A 13 16.72 -0.80 14.80
N PHE A 14 16.52 -1.78 13.91
CA PHE A 14 17.59 -2.34 13.07
C PHE A 14 17.76 -1.50 11.80
N LEU A 15 18.41 -0.34 11.90
CA LEU A 15 18.66 0.53 10.75
C LEU A 15 19.96 1.31 10.87
N ASN A 16 20.57 1.62 9.72
CA ASN A 16 21.74 2.49 9.65
C ASN A 16 21.33 3.96 9.47
N ASP A 17 20.43 4.23 8.52
CA ASP A 17 19.96 5.57 8.17
C ASP A 17 18.45 5.54 7.87
N PRO A 18 17.62 6.27 8.64
CA PRO A 18 16.17 6.34 8.41
C PRO A 18 15.79 6.82 7.00
N ASN A 19 16.60 7.67 6.37
CA ASN A 19 16.32 8.20 5.03
C ASN A 19 16.37 7.12 3.94
N HIS A 20 17.16 6.07 4.18
CA HIS A 20 17.34 4.95 3.26
C HIS A 20 16.47 3.74 3.60
N LEU A 21 15.69 3.79 4.70
CA LEU A 21 14.96 2.64 5.23
C LEU A 21 14.00 2.05 4.19
N VAL A 22 13.10 2.87 3.62
CA VAL A 22 12.11 2.41 2.65
C VAL A 22 12.79 1.83 1.41
N LEU A 23 13.78 2.52 0.85
CA LEU A 23 14.44 2.05 -0.38
C LEU A 23 15.23 0.76 -0.14
N THR A 24 15.85 0.62 1.02
CA THR A 24 16.55 -0.62 1.42
C THR A 24 15.56 -1.78 1.55
N ALA A 25 14.40 -1.56 2.18
CA ALA A 25 13.35 -2.57 2.29
C ALA A 25 12.80 -2.98 0.91
N LEU A 26 12.58 -2.04 0.00
CA LEU A 26 12.12 -2.38 -1.36
C LEU A 26 13.19 -3.15 -2.16
N ARG A 27 14.47 -2.80 -2.00
CA ARG A 27 15.58 -3.54 -2.64
C ARG A 27 15.63 -4.99 -2.15
N SER A 28 15.41 -5.25 -0.87
CA SER A 28 15.46 -6.61 -0.32
C SER A 28 14.40 -7.54 -0.93
N ILE A 29 13.23 -7.01 -1.31
CA ILE A 29 12.17 -7.78 -1.99
C ILE A 29 12.70 -8.36 -3.30
N THR A 30 13.48 -7.60 -4.07
CA THR A 30 14.06 -8.08 -5.34
C THR A 30 15.13 -9.15 -5.16
N LEU A 31 15.78 -9.20 -3.99
CA LEU A 31 16.73 -10.25 -3.63
C LEU A 31 16.03 -11.53 -3.20
N ALA A 32 14.93 -11.41 -2.45
CA ALA A 32 14.13 -12.55 -1.99
C ALA A 32 13.25 -13.14 -3.11
N ASN A 33 12.78 -12.30 -4.04
CA ASN A 33 11.92 -12.70 -5.15
C ASN A 33 12.47 -12.17 -6.47
N PRO A 34 13.19 -12.99 -7.26
CA PRO A 34 13.77 -12.54 -8.53
C PRO A 34 12.71 -12.28 -9.62
N SER A 35 11.44 -12.66 -9.42
CA SER A 35 10.36 -12.41 -10.38
C SER A 35 9.84 -10.97 -10.37
N VAL A 36 10.34 -10.12 -9.47
CA VAL A 36 9.98 -8.70 -9.39
C VAL A 36 11.20 -7.80 -9.64
N ALA A 37 10.91 -6.55 -10.00
CA ALA A 37 11.88 -5.50 -10.21
C ALA A 37 11.48 -4.25 -9.41
N LEU A 38 12.46 -3.36 -9.22
CA LEU A 38 12.31 -2.12 -8.48
C LEU A 38 12.61 -0.93 -9.39
N ASP A 39 11.66 -0.02 -9.51
CA ASP A 39 11.90 1.36 -9.91
C ASP A 39 12.32 2.14 -8.66
N ALA A 40 13.63 2.28 -8.46
CA ALA A 40 14.20 2.85 -7.24
C ALA A 40 13.87 4.34 -7.08
N GLU A 41 13.77 5.08 -8.18
CA GLU A 41 13.46 6.51 -8.20
C GLU A 41 12.02 6.75 -7.73
N ASN A 42 11.09 5.93 -8.23
CA ASN A 42 9.66 6.09 -7.93
C ASN A 42 9.16 5.19 -6.81
N LYS A 43 10.01 4.35 -6.21
CA LYS A 43 9.67 3.37 -5.16
C LYS A 43 8.53 2.43 -5.56
N ILE A 44 8.63 1.88 -6.78
CA ILE A 44 7.62 0.97 -7.33
C ILE A 44 8.23 -0.43 -7.42
N ILE A 45 7.59 -1.40 -6.76
CA ILE A 45 7.84 -2.82 -7.04
C ILE A 45 6.83 -3.28 -8.09
N PHE A 46 7.30 -3.98 -9.10
CA PHE A 46 6.46 -4.49 -10.18
C PHE A 46 6.96 -5.84 -10.64
N ARG A 47 6.06 -6.64 -11.20
CA ARG A 47 6.44 -7.93 -11.76
C ARG A 47 7.32 -7.74 -13.00
N ARG A 48 8.37 -8.55 -13.15
CA ARG A 48 9.17 -8.59 -14.39
C ARG A 48 8.29 -9.06 -15.55
N GLY A 49 8.50 -8.48 -16.74
CA GLY A 49 7.80 -8.86 -17.97
C GLY A 49 8.49 -10.02 -18.72
N ASP A 50 9.72 -10.29 -18.34
CA ASP A 50 10.69 -11.19 -18.95
C ASP A 50 10.68 -12.56 -18.26
N ALA A 51 9.61 -13.31 -18.49
CA ALA A 51 9.58 -14.77 -18.41
C ALA A 51 8.28 -15.23 -19.07
N GLY A 52 8.30 -16.34 -19.83
CA GLY A 52 7.11 -16.99 -20.41
C GLY A 52 6.07 -17.51 -19.41
N LEU A 53 5.90 -16.83 -18.27
CA LEU A 53 4.89 -17.00 -17.22
C LEU A 53 3.57 -16.29 -17.52
N TYR A 54 3.55 -15.29 -18.42
CA TYR A 54 2.31 -14.69 -18.90
C TYR A 54 1.85 -15.41 -20.16
N LYS A 55 0.90 -16.34 -20.02
CA LYS A 55 0.26 -17.01 -21.17
C LYS A 55 -0.60 -16.05 -22.00
N ALA A 56 -1.04 -14.93 -21.42
CA ALA A 56 -1.80 -13.84 -22.06
C ALA A 56 -1.83 -12.60 -21.14
N SER A 57 -2.10 -11.41 -21.72
CA SER A 57 -2.43 -10.20 -20.95
C SER A 57 -3.67 -10.40 -20.08
N GLN A 58 -3.67 -9.76 -18.90
CA GLN A 58 -4.74 -9.80 -17.91
C GLN A 58 -4.91 -8.41 -17.28
N VAL A 59 -6.00 -8.20 -16.54
CA VAL A 59 -6.19 -6.96 -15.77
C VAL A 59 -5.03 -6.80 -14.78
N SER A 60 -4.34 -5.67 -14.81
CA SER A 60 -3.33 -5.38 -13.81
C SER A 60 -3.98 -4.92 -12.51
N VAL A 61 -3.62 -5.53 -11.39
CA VAL A 61 -4.07 -5.07 -10.06
C VAL A 61 -2.94 -4.31 -9.39
N VAL A 62 -3.18 -3.04 -9.05
CA VAL A 62 -2.18 -2.13 -8.48
C VAL A 62 -2.67 -1.64 -7.12
N SER A 63 -1.75 -1.51 -6.17
CA SER A 63 -2.03 -0.93 -4.85
C SER A 63 -0.86 -0.07 -4.39
N GLY A 64 -0.98 0.56 -3.23
CA GLY A 64 0.13 1.24 -2.60
C GLY A 64 -0.32 2.09 -1.42
N GLY A 65 0.61 2.84 -0.86
CA GLY A 65 0.38 3.67 0.33
C GLY A 65 1.69 4.03 1.02
N GLY A 66 1.58 4.58 2.22
CA GLY A 66 2.74 4.80 3.08
C GLY A 66 3.49 3.50 3.41
N ALA A 67 4.81 3.59 3.55
CA ALA A 67 5.63 2.50 4.05
C ALA A 67 5.42 2.29 5.57
N GLY A 68 5.92 1.19 6.13
CA GLY A 68 5.77 0.84 7.54
C GLY A 68 4.67 -0.18 7.83
N HIS A 69 4.04 -0.72 6.79
CA HIS A 69 3.00 -1.76 6.85
C HIS A 69 3.43 -3.07 6.21
N GLU A 70 4.74 -3.29 6.04
CA GLU A 70 5.28 -4.47 5.39
C GLU A 70 4.70 -5.75 6.04
N PRO A 71 4.24 -6.75 5.25
CA PRO A 71 4.48 -6.94 3.81
C PRO A 71 3.63 -6.07 2.86
N SER A 72 2.64 -5.34 3.36
CA SER A 72 1.80 -4.47 2.53
C SER A 72 2.61 -3.29 1.98
N PHE A 73 2.54 -2.96 0.69
CA PHE A 73 1.97 -3.74 -0.41
C PHE A 73 3.04 -4.36 -1.31
N ALA A 74 4.29 -3.92 -1.16
CA ALA A 74 5.37 -4.24 -2.06
C ALA A 74 5.68 -5.75 -2.12
N ALA A 75 5.57 -6.46 -0.99
CA ALA A 75 5.82 -7.90 -0.95
C ALA A 75 4.64 -8.73 -1.49
N PHE A 76 3.48 -8.11 -1.75
CA PHE A 76 2.33 -8.74 -2.41
C PHE A 76 2.37 -8.64 -3.94
N VAL A 77 3.44 -8.11 -4.52
CA VAL A 77 3.62 -8.10 -5.98
C VAL A 77 4.01 -9.50 -6.45
N GLY A 78 3.15 -10.10 -7.27
CA GLY A 78 3.33 -11.47 -7.74
C GLY A 78 2.11 -12.03 -8.47
N PRO A 79 2.22 -13.24 -9.03
CA PRO A 79 1.13 -13.88 -9.76
C PRO A 79 -0.13 -14.06 -8.91
N GLY A 80 -1.30 -13.67 -9.44
CA GLY A 80 -2.59 -13.88 -8.78
C GLY A 80 -2.88 -12.96 -7.59
N ILE A 81 -2.11 -11.88 -7.43
CA ILE A 81 -2.35 -10.82 -6.44
C ILE A 81 -2.07 -9.44 -7.07
N LEU A 82 -0.95 -8.76 -6.81
CA LEU A 82 -0.63 -7.46 -7.41
C LEU A 82 0.32 -7.56 -8.61
N SER A 83 0.06 -6.78 -9.66
CA SER A 83 0.97 -6.51 -10.76
C SER A 83 2.06 -5.50 -10.39
N GLY A 84 1.72 -4.55 -9.52
CA GLY A 84 2.65 -3.54 -9.02
C GLY A 84 2.16 -2.88 -7.73
N ALA A 85 3.10 -2.35 -6.96
CA ALA A 85 2.85 -1.66 -5.71
C ALA A 85 3.70 -0.39 -5.61
N ILE A 86 3.08 0.73 -5.22
CA ILE A 86 3.74 2.02 -5.06
C ILE A 86 3.93 2.32 -3.57
N SER A 87 5.17 2.58 -3.16
CA SER A 87 5.48 2.96 -1.79
C SER A 87 5.72 4.46 -1.66
N GLY A 88 5.07 5.09 -0.68
CA GLY A 88 5.39 6.42 -0.21
C GLY A 88 6.57 6.42 0.77
N THR A 89 6.63 7.45 1.63
CA THR A 89 7.49 7.42 2.82
C THR A 89 6.75 6.75 3.99
N ILE A 90 7.40 6.60 5.14
CA ILE A 90 6.78 5.99 6.32
C ILE A 90 5.50 6.77 6.67
N PHE A 91 4.37 6.05 6.68
CA PHE A 91 3.02 6.57 6.98
C PHE A 91 2.56 7.78 6.15
N ALA A 92 3.15 8.00 4.96
CA ALA A 92 2.67 9.02 4.03
C ALA A 92 2.50 8.45 2.63
N SER A 93 1.36 8.73 2.02
CA SER A 93 0.99 8.31 0.67
C SER A 93 2.10 8.59 -0.35
N PRO A 94 2.30 7.73 -1.36
CA PRO A 94 3.07 8.09 -2.54
C PRO A 94 2.44 9.29 -3.25
N SER A 95 3.26 10.03 -3.99
CA SER A 95 2.78 11.16 -4.80
C SER A 95 1.97 10.68 -6.01
N ALA A 96 1.05 11.53 -6.48
CA ALA A 96 0.30 11.27 -7.70
C ALA A 96 1.19 11.02 -8.94
N GLU A 97 2.41 11.59 -8.98
CA GLU A 97 3.35 11.34 -10.07
C GLU A 97 3.93 9.93 -10.01
N GLN A 98 4.34 9.43 -8.83
CA GLN A 98 4.77 8.04 -8.67
C GLN A 98 3.66 7.06 -9.10
N ILE A 99 2.42 7.35 -8.70
CA ILE A 99 1.25 6.55 -9.05
C ILE A 99 1.03 6.55 -10.55
N ARG A 100 1.01 7.73 -11.19
CA ARG A 100 0.90 7.87 -12.64
C ARG A 100 2.02 7.11 -13.37
N ARG A 101 3.26 7.21 -12.91
CA ARG A 101 4.40 6.48 -13.50
C ARG A 101 4.18 4.97 -13.44
N CYS A 102 3.73 4.44 -12.31
CA CYS A 102 3.40 3.01 -12.20
C CYS A 102 2.37 2.59 -13.24
N LEU A 103 1.25 3.31 -13.32
CA LEU A 103 0.11 3.00 -14.17
C LEU A 103 0.43 3.10 -15.67
N LEU A 104 1.42 3.92 -16.06
CA LEU A 104 1.77 4.14 -17.47
C LEU A 104 2.97 3.33 -17.97
N SER A 105 3.89 2.93 -17.08
CA SER A 105 5.16 2.33 -17.52
C SER A 105 5.62 1.10 -16.77
N ARG A 106 4.95 0.71 -15.67
CA ARG A 106 5.39 -0.43 -14.84
C ARG A 106 4.43 -1.61 -14.81
N VAL A 107 3.23 -1.48 -15.38
CA VAL A 107 2.24 -2.57 -15.45
C VAL A 107 1.64 -2.69 -16.86
N ASP A 108 1.17 -3.89 -17.21
CA ASP A 108 0.46 -4.12 -18.47
C ASP A 108 -0.93 -3.49 -18.41
N THR A 109 -1.26 -2.66 -19.40
CA THR A 109 -2.52 -1.92 -19.51
C THR A 109 -3.46 -2.49 -20.58
N ALA A 110 -3.06 -3.53 -21.32
CA ALA A 110 -3.80 -4.05 -22.47
C ALA A 110 -5.21 -4.59 -22.12
N LYS A 111 -5.45 -4.95 -20.86
CA LYS A 111 -6.76 -5.38 -20.33
C LYS A 111 -7.32 -4.45 -19.26
N GLY A 112 -6.73 -3.25 -19.13
CA GLY A 112 -7.07 -2.28 -18.09
C GLY A 112 -6.41 -2.54 -16.75
N VAL A 113 -6.59 -1.60 -15.81
CA VAL A 113 -5.95 -1.62 -14.50
C VAL A 113 -7.00 -1.42 -13.39
N LEU A 114 -6.99 -2.28 -12.38
CA LEU A 114 -7.72 -2.05 -11.14
C LEU A 114 -6.75 -1.50 -10.09
N VAL A 115 -7.05 -0.31 -9.56
CA VAL A 115 -6.30 0.32 -8.48
C VAL A 115 -7.07 0.14 -7.16
N ILE A 116 -6.50 -0.56 -6.19
CA ILE A 116 -7.08 -0.79 -4.87
C ILE A 116 -6.35 0.09 -3.85
N VAL A 117 -7.09 0.87 -3.07
CA VAL A 117 -6.53 1.89 -2.18
C VAL A 117 -7.18 1.80 -0.80
N MET A 118 -6.39 1.88 0.27
CA MET A 118 -6.93 1.98 1.63
C MET A 118 -7.57 3.36 1.83
N ASN A 119 -8.65 3.42 2.60
CA ASN A 119 -9.38 4.66 2.81
C ASN A 119 -8.70 5.59 3.84
N TYR A 120 -7.58 6.19 3.45
CA TYR A 120 -6.93 7.32 4.11
C TYR A 120 -6.95 8.52 3.18
N THR A 121 -7.23 9.72 3.71
CA THR A 121 -7.38 10.94 2.91
C THR A 121 -6.20 11.18 1.97
N GLY A 122 -4.97 11.02 2.47
CA GLY A 122 -3.75 11.20 1.66
C GLY A 122 -3.67 10.21 0.50
N ASP A 123 -4.00 8.94 0.75
CA ASP A 123 -3.98 7.89 -0.28
C ASP A 123 -5.09 8.14 -1.31
N VAL A 124 -6.34 8.35 -0.88
CA VAL A 124 -7.49 8.57 -1.77
C VAL A 124 -7.25 9.77 -2.69
N LEU A 125 -6.73 10.89 -2.16
CA LEU A 125 -6.46 12.08 -2.97
C LEU A 125 -5.30 11.87 -3.97
N ASN A 126 -4.18 11.30 -3.54
CA ASN A 126 -3.03 11.11 -4.43
C ASN A 126 -3.28 10.04 -5.49
N PHE A 127 -3.90 8.92 -5.11
CA PHE A 127 -4.28 7.87 -6.06
C PHE A 127 -5.35 8.35 -7.02
N GLY A 128 -6.38 9.05 -6.54
CA GLY A 128 -7.39 9.67 -7.41
C GLY A 128 -6.74 10.57 -8.45
N MET A 129 -5.84 11.47 -8.04
CA MET A 129 -5.14 12.35 -8.98
C MET A 129 -4.21 11.58 -9.94
N GLY A 130 -3.52 10.55 -9.47
CA GLY A 130 -2.66 9.71 -10.32
C GLY A 130 -3.45 8.91 -11.37
N VAL A 131 -4.60 8.35 -10.95
CA VAL A 131 -5.55 7.64 -11.81
C VAL A 131 -6.14 8.56 -12.86
N GLU A 132 -6.63 9.74 -12.49
CA GLU A 132 -7.19 10.70 -13.46
C GLU A 132 -6.16 11.12 -14.51
N LYS A 133 -4.92 11.39 -14.08
CA LYS A 133 -3.82 11.71 -15.02
C LYS A 133 -3.50 10.55 -15.96
N ALA A 134 -3.60 9.30 -15.51
CA ALA A 134 -3.36 8.13 -16.35
C ALA A 134 -4.55 7.86 -17.30
N ARG A 135 -5.79 7.98 -16.83
CA ARG A 135 -7.02 7.91 -17.65
C ARG A 135 -6.98 8.92 -18.79
N ALA A 136 -6.51 10.15 -18.54
CA ALA A 136 -6.36 11.19 -19.56
C ALA A 136 -5.40 10.81 -20.71
N THR A 137 -4.56 9.77 -20.54
CA THR A 137 -3.68 9.23 -21.59
C THR A 137 -4.28 8.03 -22.34
N GLY A 138 -5.54 7.67 -22.06
CA GLY A 138 -6.27 6.60 -22.75
C GLY A 138 -6.20 5.23 -22.06
N VAL A 139 -5.66 5.13 -20.85
CA VAL A 139 -5.65 3.87 -20.09
C VAL A 139 -7.02 3.64 -19.43
N ASP A 140 -7.58 2.45 -19.62
CA ASP A 140 -8.79 2.01 -18.92
C ASP A 140 -8.44 1.61 -17.48
N ILE A 141 -8.97 2.35 -16.50
CA ILE A 141 -8.62 2.20 -15.10
C ILE A 141 -9.88 2.28 -14.25
N GLU A 142 -10.04 1.35 -13.31
CA GLU A 142 -11.01 1.44 -12.21
C GLU A 142 -10.29 1.64 -10.89
N MET A 143 -10.89 2.39 -9.97
CA MET A 143 -10.34 2.64 -8.64
C MET A 143 -11.35 2.22 -7.57
N LEU A 144 -10.90 1.35 -6.67
CA LEU A 144 -11.66 0.85 -5.52
C LEU A 144 -11.01 1.33 -4.22
N VAL A 145 -11.80 2.00 -3.39
CA VAL A 145 -11.39 2.40 -2.02
C VAL A 145 -11.92 1.39 -1.02
N VAL A 146 -11.05 0.86 -0.15
CA VAL A 146 -11.37 -0.14 0.87
C VAL A 146 -11.44 0.52 2.24
N GLY A 147 -12.58 0.36 2.92
CA GLY A 147 -12.86 0.91 4.25
C GLY A 147 -13.47 -0.13 5.18
N ASP A 148 -12.68 -1.14 5.56
CA ASP A 148 -13.11 -2.31 6.34
C ASP A 148 -13.08 -2.10 7.86
N ASP A 149 -12.44 -1.04 8.37
CA ASP A 149 -12.25 -0.84 9.81
C ASP A 149 -13.53 -0.44 10.56
N ALA A 150 -13.99 -1.32 11.46
CA ALA A 150 -15.12 -1.10 12.36
C ALA A 150 -14.76 -0.29 13.60
N GLY A 151 -13.48 -0.03 13.87
CA GLY A 151 -13.03 0.85 14.95
C GLY A 151 -13.49 2.30 14.76
N VAL A 152 -13.80 2.70 13.52
CA VAL A 152 -14.47 3.98 13.23
C VAL A 152 -15.98 3.72 13.04
N PRO A 153 -16.85 4.19 13.95
CA PRO A 153 -18.28 4.11 13.78
C PRO A 153 -18.73 4.80 12.49
N ARG A 154 -19.74 4.25 11.80
CA ARG A 154 -20.29 4.85 10.56
C ARG A 154 -20.73 6.31 10.76
N SER A 155 -21.21 6.65 11.94
CA SER A 155 -21.60 8.01 12.34
C SER A 155 -20.41 8.96 12.53
N LYS A 156 -19.20 8.45 12.80
CA LYS A 156 -17.98 9.22 13.04
C LYS A 156 -17.02 9.26 11.84
N GLY A 157 -17.30 8.51 10.75
CA GLY A 157 -16.45 8.48 9.55
C GLY A 157 -16.40 9.77 8.73
N GLY A 158 -17.23 10.76 9.03
CA GLY A 158 -17.28 12.04 8.31
C GLY A 158 -17.47 11.86 6.80
N LYS A 159 -16.83 12.72 5.99
CA LYS A 159 -16.86 12.64 4.51
C LYS A 159 -15.98 11.52 3.94
N VAL A 160 -15.01 11.02 4.71
CA VAL A 160 -14.00 10.06 4.23
C VAL A 160 -14.50 8.62 4.40
N GLY A 161 -15.22 8.32 5.48
CA GLY A 161 -15.73 6.98 5.81
C GLY A 161 -14.82 6.20 6.76
N ARG A 162 -14.97 4.88 6.77
CA ARG A 162 -14.15 3.97 7.60
C ARG A 162 -12.74 3.83 7.03
N ARG A 163 -11.72 3.70 7.88
CA ARG A 163 -10.33 3.43 7.45
C ARG A 163 -10.23 2.08 6.72
N GLY A 164 -9.27 1.97 5.81
CA GLY A 164 -8.83 0.67 5.29
C GLY A 164 -7.72 0.10 6.17
N ILE A 165 -7.81 -1.18 6.52
CA ILE A 165 -6.78 -1.90 7.28
C ILE A 165 -6.54 -3.29 6.68
N ALA A 166 -6.31 -4.31 7.51
CA ALA A 166 -5.87 -5.64 7.10
C ALA A 166 -6.79 -6.34 6.07
N GLY A 167 -8.10 -6.07 6.06
CA GLY A 167 -9.03 -6.67 5.11
C GLY A 167 -8.71 -6.35 3.64
N THR A 168 -7.97 -5.27 3.39
CA THR A 168 -7.51 -4.88 2.06
C THR A 168 -6.74 -6.00 1.35
N VAL A 169 -5.93 -6.80 2.07
CA VAL A 169 -5.18 -7.91 1.45
C VAL A 169 -6.09 -8.99 0.87
N LEU A 170 -7.26 -9.23 1.50
CA LEU A 170 -8.23 -10.19 1.03
C LEU A 170 -8.89 -9.70 -0.27
N VAL A 171 -9.23 -8.41 -0.34
CA VAL A 171 -9.74 -7.77 -1.56
C VAL A 171 -8.73 -7.88 -2.70
N GLN A 172 -7.45 -7.59 -2.43
CA GLN A 172 -6.37 -7.73 -3.40
C GLN A 172 -6.21 -9.17 -3.89
N LYS A 173 -6.27 -10.14 -2.99
CA LYS A 173 -6.11 -11.56 -3.33
C LYS A 173 -7.27 -12.09 -4.18
N ILE A 174 -8.50 -11.66 -3.90
CA ILE A 174 -9.71 -12.01 -4.65
C ILE A 174 -9.64 -11.38 -6.05
N ALA A 175 -9.36 -10.07 -6.11
CA ALA A 175 -9.25 -9.34 -7.37
C ALA A 175 -8.13 -9.92 -8.26
N GLY A 176 -6.95 -10.13 -7.70
CA GLY A 176 -5.81 -10.69 -8.42
C GLY A 176 -6.04 -12.13 -8.88
N ALA A 177 -6.77 -12.94 -8.10
CA ALA A 177 -7.13 -14.30 -8.53
C ALA A 177 -8.05 -14.27 -9.75
N LEU A 178 -9.08 -13.43 -9.74
CA LEU A 178 -10.03 -13.30 -10.85
C LEU A 178 -9.37 -12.66 -12.09
N ALA A 179 -8.52 -11.67 -11.89
CA ALA A 179 -7.71 -11.10 -12.97
C ALA A 179 -6.86 -12.19 -13.65
N ALA A 180 -6.24 -13.09 -12.87
CA ALA A 180 -5.42 -14.17 -13.40
C ALA A 180 -6.18 -15.22 -14.24
N THR A 181 -7.52 -15.27 -14.15
CA THR A 181 -8.33 -16.10 -15.06
C THR A 181 -8.63 -15.43 -16.39
N GLY A 182 -8.17 -14.19 -16.61
CA GLY A 182 -8.44 -13.39 -17.80
C GLY A 182 -9.79 -12.69 -17.80
N ALA A 183 -10.43 -12.54 -16.64
CA ALA A 183 -11.70 -11.81 -16.51
C ALA A 183 -11.54 -10.33 -16.91
N PRO A 184 -12.57 -9.69 -17.48
CA PRO A 184 -12.51 -8.29 -17.88
C PRO A 184 -12.49 -7.36 -16.66
N LEU A 185 -11.93 -6.15 -16.83
CA LEU A 185 -11.77 -5.16 -15.75
C LEU A 185 -13.07 -4.91 -14.96
N LYS A 186 -14.19 -4.78 -15.66
CA LYS A 186 -15.52 -4.58 -15.05
C LYS A 186 -15.87 -5.67 -14.03
N ASP A 187 -15.61 -6.94 -14.37
CA ASP A 187 -15.95 -8.08 -13.50
C ASP A 187 -14.97 -8.17 -12.33
N VAL A 188 -13.68 -7.92 -12.58
CA VAL A 188 -12.65 -7.86 -11.53
C VAL A 188 -12.99 -6.76 -10.52
N HIS A 189 -13.34 -5.55 -11.00
CA HIS A 189 -13.77 -4.45 -10.15
C HIS A 189 -15.05 -4.78 -9.37
N HIS A 190 -16.06 -5.37 -10.04
CA HIS A 190 -17.32 -5.75 -9.39
C HIS A 190 -17.10 -6.73 -8.23
N VAL A 191 -16.34 -7.80 -8.45
CA VAL A 191 -16.07 -8.80 -7.41
C VAL A 191 -15.18 -8.23 -6.30
N ALA A 192 -14.18 -7.40 -6.64
CA ALA A 192 -13.37 -6.71 -5.64
C ALA A 192 -14.22 -5.80 -4.75
N LYS A 193 -15.16 -5.04 -5.35
CA LYS A 193 -16.10 -4.19 -4.61
C LYS A 193 -17.02 -5.03 -3.72
N LEU A 194 -17.57 -6.12 -4.23
CA LEU A 194 -18.42 -7.02 -3.44
C LEU A 194 -17.66 -7.57 -2.23
N ALA A 195 -16.39 -7.97 -2.40
CA ALA A 195 -15.54 -8.39 -1.29
C ALA A 195 -15.33 -7.24 -0.28
N ALA A 196 -14.97 -6.04 -0.75
CA ALA A 196 -14.75 -4.89 0.12
C ALA A 196 -16.01 -4.51 0.93
N ASP A 197 -17.19 -4.59 0.33
CA ASP A 197 -18.46 -4.29 1.00
C ASP A 197 -18.83 -5.32 2.09
N ASN A 198 -18.25 -6.52 2.07
CA ASN A 198 -18.55 -7.63 2.98
C ASN A 198 -17.41 -7.97 3.95
N ILE A 199 -16.27 -7.26 3.88
CA ILE A 199 -15.16 -7.44 4.81
C ILE A 199 -15.25 -6.39 5.92
N VAL A 200 -15.08 -6.86 7.16
CA VAL A 200 -15.04 -6.01 8.34
C VAL A 200 -13.86 -6.45 9.20
N SER A 201 -13.08 -5.48 9.65
CA SER A 201 -11.91 -5.68 10.51
C SER A 201 -12.01 -4.80 11.75
N ILE A 202 -11.43 -5.24 12.86
CA ILE A 202 -11.23 -4.40 14.05
C ILE A 202 -9.84 -4.70 14.63
N GLY A 203 -9.08 -3.64 14.91
CA GLY A 203 -7.76 -3.73 15.51
C GLY A 203 -7.80 -3.47 17.02
N SER A 204 -6.77 -3.93 17.72
CA SER A 204 -6.51 -3.58 19.12
C SER A 204 -5.01 -3.47 19.34
N SER A 205 -4.57 -2.54 20.18
CA SER A 205 -3.14 -2.38 20.50
C SER A 205 -2.88 -2.24 22.00
N LEU A 206 -1.69 -2.65 22.40
CA LEU A 206 -1.15 -2.52 23.76
C LEU A 206 -0.12 -1.39 23.87
N SER A 207 0.28 -0.78 22.76
CA SER A 207 1.22 0.35 22.73
C SER A 207 1.19 1.05 21.36
N HIS A 208 1.79 2.22 21.28
CA HIS A 208 1.98 2.95 20.03
C HIS A 208 3.26 2.53 19.31
N VAL A 209 3.29 2.67 17.98
CA VAL A 209 4.49 2.41 17.20
C VAL A 209 5.48 3.59 17.32
N HIS A 210 6.77 3.28 17.49
CA HIS A 210 7.80 4.29 17.35
C HIS A 210 8.24 4.43 15.89
N VAL A 211 8.01 5.60 15.28
CA VAL A 211 8.46 5.90 13.91
C VAL A 211 9.96 6.25 13.88
N PRO A 212 10.80 5.55 13.11
CA PRO A 212 12.23 5.87 12.97
C PRO A 212 12.50 7.34 12.64
N GLY A 213 13.46 7.94 13.33
CA GLY A 213 13.83 9.35 13.14
C GLY A 213 12.96 10.37 13.89
N ARG A 214 11.86 9.94 14.53
CA ARG A 214 11.19 10.77 15.56
C ARG A 214 11.96 10.68 16.88
N LYS A 215 11.88 11.75 17.68
CA LYS A 215 12.40 11.71 19.06
C LYS A 215 11.57 10.72 19.85
N VAL A 216 12.22 9.88 20.65
CA VAL A 216 11.54 9.19 21.74
C VAL A 216 11.14 10.27 22.73
N THR A 217 9.85 10.58 22.77
CA THR A 217 9.29 11.31 23.90
C THR A 217 9.33 10.35 25.09
N GLU A 218 9.72 10.85 26.26
CA GLU A 218 9.41 10.14 27.51
C GLU A 218 7.92 9.83 27.52
N ALA A 219 7.53 8.66 28.05
CA ALA A 219 6.15 8.18 28.10
C ALA A 219 5.20 9.33 28.45
N GLY A 220 4.51 9.84 27.43
CA GLY A 220 3.57 10.94 27.60
C GLY A 220 2.31 10.42 28.28
N GLU A 221 1.45 11.34 28.73
CA GLU A 221 0.13 10.99 29.29
C GLU A 221 -0.76 10.19 28.31
N ASP A 222 -0.42 10.16 27.01
CA ASP A 222 -1.12 9.42 25.95
C ASP A 222 -0.57 7.98 25.70
N GLU A 223 0.47 7.54 26.42
CA GLU A 223 0.94 6.15 26.32
C GLU A 223 0.06 5.20 27.15
N LEU A 224 -0.32 4.08 26.55
CA LEU A 224 -1.06 3.02 27.24
C LEU A 224 -0.22 2.44 28.37
N THR A 225 -0.81 2.38 29.57
CA THR A 225 -0.24 1.69 30.71
C THR A 225 -0.32 0.17 30.54
N PHE A 226 0.35 -0.58 31.44
CA PHE A 226 0.38 -2.05 31.40
C PHE A 226 -1.01 -2.70 31.52
N GLU A 227 -2.00 -1.99 32.08
CA GLU A 227 -3.36 -2.49 32.31
C GLU A 227 -4.35 -2.01 31.24
N GLU A 228 -3.88 -1.24 30.25
CA GLU A 228 -4.72 -0.63 29.23
C GLU A 228 -4.61 -1.32 27.87
N VAL A 229 -5.69 -1.22 27.10
CA VAL A 229 -5.76 -1.67 25.71
C VAL A 229 -6.59 -0.67 24.91
N GLU A 230 -6.11 -0.30 23.73
CA GLU A 230 -6.89 0.55 22.82
C GLU A 230 -7.56 -0.32 21.76
N ILE A 231 -8.89 -0.29 21.73
CA ILE A 231 -9.71 -0.95 20.70
C ILE A 231 -9.99 0.06 19.58
N GLY A 232 -9.74 -0.36 18.34
CA GLY A 232 -9.94 0.50 17.17
C GLY A 232 -8.78 1.45 16.91
N MET A 233 -7.57 1.17 17.42
CA MET A 233 -6.36 1.88 16.98
C MET A 233 -6.16 1.67 15.46
N GLY A 234 -5.74 2.72 14.77
CA GLY A 234 -5.40 2.65 13.33
C GLY A 234 -4.07 1.93 13.08
N ILE A 235 -3.66 1.86 11.82
CA ILE A 235 -2.35 1.28 11.45
C ILE A 235 -1.20 2.30 11.49
N HIS A 236 -1.50 3.59 11.66
CA HIS A 236 -0.54 4.70 11.62
C HIS A 236 -0.39 5.36 12.98
#